data_AF-A0A6B3I0T5-F1
#
_entry.id   AF-A0A6B3I0T5-F1
#
_cell.length_a   1.000
_cell.length_b   1.000
_cell.length_c   1.000
_cell.angle_alpha   90.00
_cell.angle_beta   90.00
_cell.angle_gamma   90.00
#
_symmetry.space_group_name_H-M   'P 1'
#
loop_
_entity.id
_entity.type
_entity.pdbx_description
1 polymer ?
#
loop_
_entity_poly.entity_id
_entity_poly.type
_entity_poly.pdbx_seq_one_letter_code
_entity_poly.pdbx_strand_id
1 'polypeptide(L)'
;KHESVNFYSLNVHGIRELLVEVVNRIHTAGFETPSEFFHHFIGEENEHMWFFAEFCLRYGKKIYRQPSGGAEAAVPSDKIQSLLVFARILIFEELVDHFNSAMAEDERLHETIRGINRIHHQDESRHIAFGRELVNLLHQDLKQTATEQELDEVSTYLRRYMKHSFESL
;
A
#
# COMPACT_ATOMS: atom_id res chain seq x y z
N LYS A 1 -9.99 11.47 -18.14
CA LYS A 1 -10.39 10.04 -17.98
C LYS A 1 -9.22 9.06 -18.07
N HIS A 2 -8.30 9.20 -19.04
CA HIS A 2 -7.18 8.26 -19.19
C HIS A 2 -6.25 8.28 -17.98
N GLU A 3 -5.99 9.46 -17.41
CA GLU A 3 -5.22 9.62 -16.17
C GLU A 3 -5.89 8.91 -14.99
N SER A 4 -7.20 9.09 -14.79
CA SER A 4 -7.94 8.36 -13.73
C SER A 4 -7.92 6.85 -13.94
N VAL A 5 -8.06 6.37 -15.18
CA VAL A 5 -7.94 4.93 -15.48
C VAL A 5 -6.52 4.43 -15.22
N ASN A 6 -5.49 5.23 -15.50
CA ASN A 6 -4.11 4.90 -15.15
C ASN A 6 -3.95 4.79 -13.64
N PHE A 7 -4.26 5.86 -12.91
CA PHE A 7 -4.16 5.92 -11.44
C PHE A 7 -4.90 4.76 -10.76
N TYR A 8 -6.17 4.51 -11.12
CA TYR A 8 -6.93 3.40 -10.55
C TYR A 8 -6.41 2.03 -10.98
N SER A 9 -5.75 1.91 -12.14
CA SER A 9 -5.04 0.66 -12.47
C SER A 9 -3.85 0.43 -11.55
N LEU A 10 -3.13 1.49 -11.15
CA LEU A 10 -2.05 1.41 -10.16
C LEU A 10 -2.60 0.91 -8.83
N ASN A 11 -3.71 1.49 -8.35
CA ASN A 11 -4.35 1.08 -7.10
C ASN A 11 -4.81 -0.38 -7.15
N VAL A 12 -5.41 -0.83 -8.25
CA VAL A 12 -5.82 -2.24 -8.40
C VAL A 12 -4.64 -3.21 -8.25
N HIS A 13 -3.49 -2.91 -8.85
CA HIS A 13 -2.32 -3.78 -8.71
C HIS A 13 -1.67 -3.66 -7.34
N GLY A 14 -1.52 -2.43 -6.83
CA GLY A 14 -0.92 -2.17 -5.51
C GLY A 14 -1.69 -2.85 -4.38
N ILE A 15 -3.02 -2.67 -4.35
CA ILE A 15 -3.88 -3.31 -3.36
C ILE A 15 -3.81 -4.84 -3.48
N ARG A 16 -3.79 -5.39 -4.70
CA ARG A 16 -3.65 -6.84 -4.88
C ARG A 16 -2.36 -7.38 -4.29
N GLU A 17 -1.23 -6.71 -4.51
CA GLU A 17 0.07 -7.11 -3.96
C GLU A 17 0.11 -6.99 -2.44
N LEU A 18 -0.44 -5.91 -1.91
CA LEU A 18 -0.61 -5.68 -0.48
C LEU A 18 -1.47 -6.77 0.17
N LEU A 19 -2.62 -7.13 -0.41
CA LEU A 19 -3.50 -8.18 0.09
C LEU A 19 -2.79 -9.53 0.17
N VAL A 20 -1.97 -9.87 -0.84
CA VAL A 20 -1.16 -11.10 -0.83
C VAL A 20 -0.19 -11.09 0.36
N GLU A 21 0.48 -9.97 0.61
CA GLU A 21 1.45 -9.85 1.69
C GLU A 21 0.82 -9.94 3.09
N VAL A 22 -0.37 -9.36 3.28
CA VAL A 22 -1.11 -9.43 4.55
C VAL A 22 -1.69 -10.83 4.79
N VAL A 23 -2.30 -11.44 3.76
CA VAL A 23 -2.85 -12.80 3.86
C VAL A 23 -1.74 -13.83 4.17
N ASN A 24 -0.53 -13.64 3.67
CA ASN A 24 0.61 -14.51 3.99
C ASN A 24 1.08 -14.42 5.47
N ARG A 25 0.62 -13.42 6.22
CA ARG A 25 1.07 -13.13 7.61
C ARG A 25 -0.02 -13.23 8.66
N ILE A 26 -1.28 -13.17 8.26
CA ILE A 26 -2.39 -13.30 9.19
C ILE A 26 -2.33 -14.67 9.88
N HIS A 27 -2.47 -14.67 11.21
CA HIS A 27 -2.35 -15.86 12.07
C HIS A 27 -0.99 -16.57 12.04
N THR A 28 0.08 -15.92 11.59
CA THR A 28 1.46 -16.45 11.72
C THR A 28 2.14 -15.95 12.98
N ALA A 29 3.22 -16.61 13.39
CA ALA A 29 4.01 -16.22 14.56
C ALA A 29 4.49 -14.76 14.46
N GLY A 30 4.32 -13.99 15.54
CA GLY A 30 4.67 -12.56 15.59
C GLY A 30 3.57 -11.62 15.08
N PHE A 31 2.47 -12.16 14.54
CA PHE A 31 1.33 -11.40 14.04
C PHE A 31 0.00 -11.75 14.75
N GLU A 32 0.06 -12.43 15.91
CA GLU A 32 -1.13 -12.86 16.64
C GLU A 32 -2.02 -11.68 17.05
N THR A 33 -1.41 -10.61 17.55
CA THR A 33 -2.12 -9.39 17.98
C THR A 33 -2.71 -8.60 16.80
N PRO A 34 -1.94 -8.24 15.74
CA PRO A 34 -2.48 -7.48 14.61
C PRO A 34 -3.45 -8.26 13.72
N SER A 35 -3.56 -9.59 13.85
CA SER A 35 -4.38 -10.42 12.97
C SER A 35 -5.87 -10.07 12.98
N GLU A 36 -6.42 -9.60 14.11
CA GLU A 36 -7.81 -9.13 14.15
C GLU A 36 -8.02 -7.93 13.22
N PHE A 37 -7.12 -6.94 13.28
CA PHE A 37 -7.15 -5.79 12.38
C PHE A 37 -6.94 -6.21 10.92
N PHE A 38 -6.05 -7.17 10.65
CA PHE A 38 -5.81 -7.66 9.29
C PHE A 38 -7.07 -8.21 8.62
N HIS A 39 -8.00 -8.84 9.35
CA HIS A 39 -9.28 -9.28 8.74
C HIS A 39 -10.12 -8.11 8.25
N HIS A 40 -10.21 -7.04 9.05
CA HIS A 40 -10.94 -5.83 8.67
C HIS A 40 -10.28 -5.14 7.47
N PHE A 41 -8.96 -4.96 7.57
CA PHE A 41 -8.13 -4.38 6.51
C PHE A 41 -8.30 -5.13 5.18
N ILE A 42 -8.20 -6.47 5.18
CA ILE A 42 -8.43 -7.29 3.97
C ILE A 42 -9.82 -7.05 3.37
N GLY A 43 -10.84 -6.91 4.20
CA GLY A 43 -12.21 -6.63 3.75
C GLY A 43 -12.32 -5.28 3.05
N GLU A 44 -11.85 -4.21 3.70
CA GLU A 44 -11.92 -2.83 3.20
C GLU A 44 -11.09 -2.67 1.91
N GLU A 45 -9.84 -3.15 1.90
CA GLU A 45 -8.96 -3.09 0.74
C GLU A 45 -9.51 -3.86 -0.47
N ASN A 46 -10.15 -5.01 -0.24
CA ASN A 46 -10.79 -5.75 -1.33
C ASN A 46 -11.97 -4.97 -1.94
N GLU A 47 -12.75 -4.25 -1.13
CA GLU A 47 -13.80 -3.34 -1.64
C GLU A 47 -13.21 -2.18 -2.45
N HIS A 48 -12.09 -1.61 -1.99
CA HIS A 48 -11.37 -0.54 -2.69
C HIS A 48 -10.86 -0.98 -4.05
N MET A 49 -10.16 -2.11 -4.09
CA MET A 49 -9.70 -2.73 -5.33
C MET A 49 -10.88 -2.98 -6.30
N TRP A 50 -12.02 -3.44 -5.78
CA TRP A 50 -13.21 -3.69 -6.60
C TRP A 50 -13.75 -2.41 -7.25
N PHE A 51 -13.96 -1.32 -6.51
CA PHE A 51 -14.54 -0.12 -7.13
C PHE A 51 -13.58 0.56 -8.12
N PHE A 52 -12.26 0.49 -7.89
CA PHE A 52 -11.27 1.00 -8.84
C PHE A 52 -11.26 0.17 -10.13
N ALA A 53 -11.32 -1.16 -10.00
CA ALA A 53 -11.42 -2.07 -11.14
C ALA A 53 -12.72 -1.82 -11.93
N GLU A 54 -13.85 -1.66 -11.24
CA GLU A 54 -15.14 -1.32 -11.86
C GLU A 54 -15.06 -0.02 -12.66
N PHE A 55 -14.46 1.04 -12.11
CA PHE A 55 -14.27 2.28 -12.86
C PHE A 55 -13.42 2.06 -14.12
N CYS A 56 -12.29 1.38 -13.98
CA CYS A 56 -11.38 1.08 -15.09
C CYS A 56 -12.07 0.30 -16.21
N LEU A 57 -12.80 -0.75 -15.87
CA LEU A 57 -13.49 -1.61 -16.83
C LEU A 57 -14.71 -0.91 -17.44
N ARG A 58 -15.48 -0.17 -16.64
CA ARG A 58 -16.68 0.53 -17.12
C ARG A 58 -16.34 1.66 -18.08
N TYR A 59 -15.42 2.53 -17.69
CA TYR A 59 -15.12 3.78 -18.42
C TYR A 59 -13.85 3.73 -19.27
N GLY A 60 -12.88 2.91 -18.88
CA GLY A 60 -11.61 2.70 -19.60
C GLY A 60 -11.57 1.46 -20.49
N LYS A 61 -12.47 0.49 -20.26
CA LYS A 61 -12.52 -0.82 -20.94
C LYS A 61 -11.28 -1.69 -20.76
N LYS A 62 -10.43 -1.35 -19.79
CA LYS A 62 -9.20 -2.06 -19.47
C LYS A 62 -8.68 -1.63 -18.10
N ILE A 63 -7.83 -2.47 -17.54
CA ILE A 63 -6.91 -2.13 -16.46
C ILE A 63 -5.52 -2.12 -17.08
N TYR A 64 -4.78 -1.02 -16.96
CA TYR A 64 -3.41 -0.94 -17.46
C TYR A 64 -2.52 -1.93 -16.72
N ARG A 65 -1.53 -2.51 -17.40
CA ARG A 65 -0.57 -3.43 -16.77
C ARG A 65 0.46 -2.60 -16.01
N GLN A 66 0.78 -3.02 -14.80
CA GLN A 66 1.98 -2.56 -14.10
C GLN A 66 3.18 -3.46 -14.45
N PRO A 67 4.35 -2.88 -14.74
CA PRO A 67 5.58 -3.66 -14.78
C PRO A 67 5.81 -4.30 -13.42
N SER A 68 6.05 -5.61 -13.37
CA SER A 68 6.41 -6.29 -12.12
C SER A 68 7.78 -5.82 -11.66
N GLY A 69 7.83 -5.02 -10.60
CA GLY A 69 9.07 -4.53 -9.98
C GLY A 69 9.72 -5.59 -9.09
N GLY A 70 10.20 -6.69 -9.67
CA GLY A 70 10.93 -7.73 -8.94
C GLY A 70 12.43 -7.52 -9.03
N ALA A 71 13.04 -6.88 -8.04
CA ALA A 71 14.47 -7.10 -7.77
C ALA A 71 14.57 -8.27 -6.78
N GLU A 72 15.02 -9.44 -7.27
CA GLU A 72 15.45 -10.54 -6.40
C GLU A 72 16.68 -10.08 -5.62
N ALA A 73 16.45 -9.66 -4.38
CA ALA A 73 17.51 -9.46 -3.40
C ALA A 73 17.67 -10.73 -2.55
N ALA A 74 18.85 -10.89 -1.94
CA ALA A 74 19.09 -11.94 -0.95
C ALA A 74 17.96 -12.01 0.08
N VAL A 75 17.54 -13.22 0.46
CA VAL A 75 16.42 -13.44 1.38
C VAL A 75 16.77 -12.76 2.71
N PRO A 76 16.12 -11.64 3.08
CA PRO A 76 16.37 -10.99 4.35
C PRO A 76 15.93 -11.89 5.51
N SER A 77 16.39 -11.61 6.73
CA SER A 77 15.76 -12.23 7.90
C SER A 77 14.26 -11.92 7.94
N ASP A 78 13.45 -12.81 8.52
CA ASP A 78 11.99 -12.66 8.60
C ASP A 78 11.55 -11.31 9.21
N LYS A 79 12.34 -10.78 10.16
CA LYS A 79 12.13 -9.46 10.77
C LYS A 79 12.34 -8.32 9.78
N ILE A 80 13.45 -8.34 9.04
CA ILE A 80 13.72 -7.34 7.99
C ILE A 80 12.64 -7.40 6.92
N GLN A 81 12.29 -8.62 6.48
CA GLN A 81 11.26 -8.80 5.47
C GLN A 81 9.91 -8.24 5.94
N SER A 82 9.52 -8.51 7.18
CA SER A 82 8.28 -7.99 7.76
C SER A 82 8.28 -6.46 7.83
N LEU A 83 9.36 -5.84 8.32
CA LEU A 83 9.47 -4.38 8.33
C LEU A 83 9.37 -3.79 6.92
N LEU A 84 10.11 -4.34 5.96
CA LEU A 84 10.08 -3.85 4.59
C LEU A 84 8.70 -3.99 3.95
N VAL A 85 7.99 -5.09 4.20
CA VAL A 85 6.64 -5.30 3.70
C VAL A 85 5.68 -4.24 4.23
N PHE A 86 5.59 -4.06 5.55
CA PHE A 86 4.65 -3.10 6.11
C PHE A 86 5.05 -1.65 5.87
N ALA A 87 6.35 -1.35 5.74
CA ALA A 87 6.80 -0.02 5.33
C ALA A 87 6.40 0.29 3.88
N ARG A 88 6.49 -0.67 2.96
CA ARG A 88 6.01 -0.50 1.58
C ARG A 88 4.51 -0.28 1.52
N ILE A 89 3.75 -1.07 2.29
CA ILE A 89 2.29 -0.89 2.45
C ILE A 89 2.01 0.54 2.93
N LEU A 90 2.60 0.97 4.04
CA LEU A 90 2.38 2.31 4.57
C LEU A 90 2.73 3.43 3.56
N ILE A 91 3.83 3.28 2.82
CA ILE A 91 4.20 4.25 1.77
C ILE A 91 3.13 4.28 0.67
N PHE A 92 2.59 3.12 0.28
CA PHE A 92 1.51 3.04 -0.71
C PHE A 92 0.24 3.73 -0.20
N GLU A 93 -0.24 3.37 1.00
CA GLU A 93 -1.41 3.96 1.67
C GLU A 93 -1.30 5.49 1.72
N GLU A 94 -0.22 6.04 2.30
CA GLU A 94 -0.05 7.49 2.47
C GLU A 94 0.04 8.24 1.14
N LEU A 95 0.68 7.63 0.14
CA LEU A 95 0.86 8.24 -1.17
C LEU A 95 -0.45 8.26 -1.95
N VAL A 96 -1.16 7.13 -1.99
CA VAL A 96 -2.47 7.00 -2.65
C VAL A 96 -3.50 7.89 -1.96
N ASP A 97 -3.52 7.94 -0.63
CA ASP A 97 -4.40 8.82 0.13
C ASP A 97 -4.21 10.30 -0.21
N HIS A 98 -2.95 10.73 -0.35
CA HIS A 98 -2.65 12.11 -0.75
C HIS A 98 -3.32 12.48 -2.08
N PHE A 99 -3.23 11.61 -3.09
CA PHE A 99 -3.88 11.84 -4.38
C PHE A 99 -5.40 11.71 -4.30
N ASN A 100 -5.91 10.72 -3.58
CA ASN A 100 -7.36 10.55 -3.39
C ASN A 100 -7.97 11.79 -2.71
N SER A 101 -7.35 12.29 -1.64
CA SER A 101 -7.80 13.48 -0.93
C SER A 101 -7.82 14.71 -1.86
N ALA A 102 -6.74 14.95 -2.60
CA ALA A 102 -6.67 16.05 -3.56
C ALA A 102 -7.72 15.92 -4.69
N MET A 103 -7.90 14.73 -5.25
CA MET A 103 -8.87 14.46 -6.31
C MET A 103 -10.32 14.52 -5.83
N ALA A 104 -10.58 14.21 -4.55
CA ALA A 104 -11.91 14.33 -3.96
C ALA A 104 -12.36 15.80 -3.90
N GLU A 105 -11.43 16.72 -3.68
CA GLU A 105 -11.70 18.15 -3.54
C GLU A 105 -11.69 18.91 -4.87
N ASP A 106 -10.97 18.44 -5.89
CA ASP A 106 -10.85 19.12 -7.19
C ASP A 106 -12.17 19.22 -7.96
N GLU A 107 -12.78 20.40 -7.97
CA GLU A 107 -14.05 20.70 -8.66
C GLU A 107 -13.96 20.63 -10.19
N ARG A 108 -12.75 20.57 -10.77
CA ARG A 108 -12.55 20.36 -12.22
C ARG A 108 -12.80 18.91 -12.62
N LEU A 109 -12.78 17.97 -11.68
CA LEU A 109 -13.05 16.55 -11.91
C LEU A 109 -14.56 16.25 -11.87
N HIS A 110 -14.97 15.23 -12.63
CA HIS A 110 -16.36 14.76 -12.64
C HIS A 110 -16.80 14.29 -11.24
N GLU A 111 -18.06 14.49 -10.87
CA GLU A 111 -18.59 14.15 -9.54
C GLU A 111 -18.33 12.69 -9.14
N THR A 112 -18.46 11.76 -10.08
CA THR A 112 -18.17 10.33 -9.86
C THR A 112 -16.72 10.07 -9.47
N ILE A 113 -15.77 10.79 -10.10
CA ILE A 113 -14.35 10.66 -9.78
C ILE A 113 -14.15 11.19 -8.36
N ARG A 114 -14.63 12.41 -8.07
CA ARG A 114 -14.54 13.00 -6.74
C ARG A 114 -15.16 12.11 -5.65
N GLY A 115 -16.31 11.50 -5.93
CA GLY A 115 -17.01 10.59 -5.03
C GLY A 115 -16.21 9.32 -4.71
N ILE A 116 -15.63 8.66 -5.72
CA ILE A 116 -14.80 7.47 -5.52
C ILE A 116 -13.59 7.78 -4.65
N ASN A 117 -12.85 8.85 -4.96
CA ASN A 117 -11.67 9.21 -4.19
C ASN A 117 -12.03 9.63 -2.74
N ARG A 118 -13.20 10.27 -2.55
CA ARG A 118 -13.69 10.65 -1.22
C ARG A 118 -14.03 9.43 -0.36
N ILE A 119 -14.68 8.42 -0.95
CA ILE A 119 -15.01 7.17 -0.24
C ILE A 119 -13.71 6.48 0.22
N HIS A 120 -12.75 6.32 -0.69
CA HIS A 120 -11.46 5.72 -0.32
C HIS A 120 -10.76 6.48 0.82
N HIS A 121 -10.62 7.80 0.70
CA HIS A 121 -9.96 8.63 1.71
C HIS A 121 -10.62 8.53 3.10
N GLN A 122 -11.95 8.34 3.16
CA GLN A 122 -12.66 8.23 4.43
C GLN A 122 -12.27 6.97 5.22
N ASP A 123 -11.99 5.86 4.53
CA ASP A 123 -11.58 4.61 5.16
C ASP A 123 -10.09 4.60 5.51
N GLU A 124 -9.26 5.19 4.64
CA GLU A 124 -7.80 5.16 4.68
C GLU A 124 -7.17 5.68 5.98
N SER A 125 -7.85 6.61 6.66
CA SER A 125 -7.37 7.17 7.94
C SER A 125 -7.08 6.10 9.00
N ARG A 126 -7.87 5.01 9.02
CA ARG A 126 -7.67 3.88 9.94
C ARG A 126 -6.45 3.06 9.55
N HIS A 127 -6.28 2.82 8.25
CA HIS A 127 -5.19 2.03 7.70
C HIS A 127 -3.84 2.68 7.94
N ILE A 128 -3.72 3.99 7.65
CA ILE A 128 -2.51 4.77 7.89
C ILE A 128 -2.16 4.81 9.37
N ALA A 129 -3.14 5.04 10.25
CA ALA A 129 -2.91 5.09 11.69
C ALA A 129 -2.36 3.76 12.22
N PHE A 130 -2.99 2.65 11.86
CA PHE A 130 -2.52 1.32 12.23
C PHE A 130 -1.14 1.00 11.61
N GLY A 131 -0.96 1.30 10.31
CA GLY A 131 0.28 1.05 9.59
C GLY A 131 1.48 1.76 10.22
N ARG A 132 1.32 3.02 10.64
CA ARG A 132 2.36 3.78 11.35
C ARG A 132 2.77 3.11 12.66
N GLU A 133 1.80 2.66 13.46
CA GLU A 133 2.10 1.97 14.73
C GLU A 133 2.78 0.62 14.49
N LEU A 134 2.28 -0.18 13.54
CA LEU A 134 2.88 -1.47 13.22
C LEU A 134 4.31 -1.33 12.70
N VAL A 135 4.57 -0.41 11.77
CA VAL A 135 5.93 -0.14 11.26
C VAL A 135 6.85 0.33 12.38
N ASN A 136 6.37 1.20 13.28
CA ASN A 136 7.14 1.65 14.43
C ASN A 136 7.53 0.49 15.36
N LEU A 137 6.58 -0.40 15.68
CA LEU A 137 6.85 -1.59 16.50
C LEU A 137 7.87 -2.53 15.85
N LEU A 138 7.69 -2.85 14.56
CA LEU A 138 8.62 -3.70 13.81
C LEU A 138 10.01 -3.09 13.72
N HIS A 139 10.11 -1.77 13.53
CA HIS A 139 11.37 -1.06 13.50
C HIS A 139 12.08 -1.06 14.86
N GLN A 140 11.33 -0.85 15.95
CA GLN A 140 11.89 -0.89 17.31
C GLN A 140 12.43 -2.28 17.66
N ASP A 141 11.70 -3.35 17.31
CA ASP A 141 12.18 -4.73 17.49
C ASP A 141 13.42 -5.00 16.64
N LEU A 142 13.42 -4.59 15.37
CA LEU A 142 14.57 -4.77 14.49
C LEU A 142 15.83 -4.08 15.04
N LYS A 143 15.70 -2.84 15.54
CA LYS A 143 16.83 -2.09 16.14
C LYS A 143 17.48 -2.77 17.34
N GLN A 144 16.77 -3.67 18.05
CA GLN A 144 17.32 -4.39 19.19
C GLN A 144 18.18 -5.58 18.76
N THR A 145 17.94 -6.12 17.56
CA THR A 145 18.55 -7.39 17.11
C THR A 145 19.43 -7.26 15.87
N ALA A 146 19.25 -6.21 15.07
CA ALA A 146 19.97 -6.00 13.82
C ALA A 146 21.35 -5.35 14.03
N THR A 147 22.27 -5.67 13.13
CA THR A 147 23.55 -4.98 12.99
C THR A 147 23.38 -3.59 12.37
N GLU A 148 24.36 -2.71 12.54
CA GLU A 148 24.37 -1.39 11.89
C GLU A 148 24.30 -1.49 10.36
N GLN A 149 24.95 -2.51 9.78
CA GLN A 149 24.93 -2.76 8.34
C GLN A 149 23.51 -3.10 7.86
N GLU A 150 22.80 -4.01 8.53
CA GLU A 150 21.42 -4.36 8.16
C GLU A 150 20.48 -3.15 8.25
N LEU A 151 20.65 -2.29 9.25
CA LEU A 151 19.87 -1.06 9.38
C LEU A 151 20.15 -0.07 8.23
N ASP A 152 21.40 0.06 7.79
CA ASP A 152 21.76 0.89 6.64
C ASP A 152 21.21 0.33 5.31
N GLU A 153 21.24 -1.00 5.14
CA GLU A 153 20.66 -1.67 3.98
C GLU A 153 19.13 -1.46 3.91
N VAL A 154 18.43 -1.58 5.03
CA VAL A 154 16.99 -1.28 5.14
C VAL A 154 16.71 0.19 4.79
N SER A 155 17.46 1.13 5.37
CA SER A 155 17.34 2.57 5.09
C SER A 155 17.55 2.87 3.60
N THR A 156 18.60 2.31 3.00
CA THR A 156 18.91 2.45 1.58
C THR A 156 17.80 1.87 0.70
N TYR A 157 17.28 0.70 1.05
CA TYR A 157 16.16 0.09 0.35
C TYR A 157 14.92 0.99 0.38
N LEU A 158 14.51 1.47 1.55
CA LEU A 158 13.30 2.28 1.70
C LEU A 158 13.41 3.62 0.97
N ARG A 159 14.58 4.26 0.97
CA ARG A 159 14.81 5.49 0.18
C ARG A 159 14.64 5.25 -1.32
N ARG A 160 15.20 4.14 -1.82
CA ARG A 160 15.07 3.76 -3.24
C ARG A 160 13.63 3.41 -3.58
N TYR A 161 12.94 2.67 -2.72
CA TYR A 161 11.55 2.31 -2.90
C TYR A 161 10.67 3.57 -2.95
N MET A 162 10.79 4.46 -1.96
CA MET A 162 10.05 5.72 -1.92
C MET A 162 10.26 6.55 -3.18
N LYS A 163 11.52 6.72 -3.63
CA LYS A 163 11.81 7.42 -4.89
C LYS A 163 11.10 6.77 -6.08
N HIS A 164 11.18 5.45 -6.20
CA HIS A 164 10.53 4.71 -7.28
C HIS A 164 8.99 4.85 -7.25
N SER A 165 8.39 4.81 -6.05
CA SER A 165 6.94 4.99 -5.88
C SER A 165 6.48 6.37 -6.37
N PHE A 166 7.22 7.44 -6.05
CA PHE A 166 6.93 8.79 -6.56
C PHE A 166 7.09 8.91 -8.08
N GLU A 167 8.11 8.27 -8.66
CA GLU A 167 8.38 8.32 -10.11
C GLU A 167 7.41 7.49 -10.96
N SER A 168 6.66 6.57 -10.34
CA SER A 168 5.78 5.63 -11.03
C SER A 168 4.32 6.08 -11.11
N LEU A 169 3.97 7.19 -10.45
CA LEU A 169 2.61 7.78 -10.40
C LEU A 169 2.36 8.79 -11.53
#